data_AF-A0A2N4YP46-F1
#
_entry.id   AF-A0A2N4YP46-F1
#
_cell.length_a   1.000
_cell.length_b   1.000
_cell.length_c   1.000
_cell.angle_alpha   90.00
_cell.angle_beta   90.00
_cell.angle_gamma   90.00
#
_symmetry.space_group_name_H-M   'P 1'
#
loop_
_entity.id
_entity.type
_entity.pdbx_description
1 polymer ?
#
loop_
_entity_poly.entity_id
_entity_poly.type
_entity_poly.pdbx_seq_one_letter_code
_entity_poly.pdbx_strand_id
1 'polypeptide(L)' 'MHHHPVKSSRIISVAYDDASATLEIYFYHQPPLQYTG' A
#
# COMPACT_ATOMS: atom_id res chain seq x y z
N MET A 1 0.98 -7.27 -7.48
CA MET A 1 0.45 -6.09 -6.75
C MET A 1 -0.42 -5.19 -7.63
N HIS A 2 -1.69 -5.04 -7.27
CA HIS A 2 -2.60 -4.04 -7.86
C HIS A 2 -3.02 -3.06 -6.75
N HIS A 3 -2.75 -1.77 -6.95
CA HIS A 3 -3.13 -0.73 -6.00
C HIS A 3 -4.61 -0.39 -6.09
N HIS A 4 -5.28 -0.42 -4.94
CA HIS A 4 -6.65 0.01 -4.75
C HIS A 4 -6.65 1.39 -4.09
N PRO A 5 -7.18 2.43 -4.77
CA PRO A 5 -7.33 3.75 -4.16
C PRO A 5 -8.25 3.70 -2.94
N VAL A 6 -7.93 4.49 -1.93
CA VAL A 6 -8.72 4.56 -0.70
C VAL A 6 -9.06 5.99 -0.35
N LYS A 7 -10.17 6.20 0.36
CA LYS A 7 -10.53 7.50 0.91
C LYS A 7 -9.88 7.65 2.29
N SER A 8 -8.74 8.33 2.35
CA SER A 8 -7.97 8.56 3.58
C SER A 8 -7.31 9.94 3.55
N SER A 9 -7.07 10.52 4.73
CA SER A 9 -6.30 11.76 4.86
C SER A 9 -4.79 11.56 4.71
N ARG A 10 -4.32 10.30 4.72
CA ARG A 10 -2.88 9.97 4.75
C ARG A 10 -2.44 9.01 3.66
N ILE A 11 -3.34 8.13 3.22
CA ILE A 11 -3.04 7.02 2.31
C ILE A 11 -3.73 7.27 0.97
N ILE A 12 -2.97 7.14 -0.11
CA ILE A 12 -3.47 7.25 -1.50
C ILE A 12 -4.10 5.91 -1.91
N SER A 13 -3.35 4.82 -1.73
CA SER A 13 -3.74 3.49 -2.15
C SER A 13 -3.03 2.41 -1.34
N VAL A 14 -3.60 1.21 -1.38
CA VAL A 14 -3.03 0.02 -0.78
C VAL A 14 -3.01 -1.10 -1.82
N ALA A 15 -1.96 -1.91 -1.80
CA ALA A 15 -1.86 -3.13 -2.58
C ALA A 15 -1.43 -4.27 -1.67
N TYR A 16 -1.99 -5.45 -1.90
CA TYR A 16 -1.53 -6.68 -1.29
C TYR A 16 -1.10 -7.66 -2.38
N ASP A 17 -0.08 -8.45 -2.09
CA ASP A 17 0.42 -9.51 -2.95
C ASP A 17 0.43 -10.83 -2.20
N ASP A 18 -0.49 -11.72 -2.56
CA ASP A 18 -0.60 -13.03 -1.94
C ASP A 18 0.64 -13.92 -2.16
N ALA A 19 1.32 -13.77 -3.30
CA ALA A 19 2.48 -14.61 -3.64
C ALA A 19 3.69 -14.33 -2.74
N SER A 20 3.91 -13.06 -2.38
CA SER A 20 5.02 -12.61 -1.54
C SER A 20 4.60 -12.25 -0.12
N ALA A 21 3.32 -12.45 0.24
CA ALA A 21 2.72 -12.01 1.50
C ALA A 21 3.07 -10.55 1.85
N THR A 22 3.14 -9.69 0.84
CA THR A 22 3.62 -8.32 1.00
C THR A 22 2.48 -7.31 0.84
N LEU A 23 2.33 -6.44 1.84
CA LEU A 23 1.44 -5.29 1.83
C LEU A 23 2.24 -4.03 1.47
N GLU A 24 1.82 -3.31 0.44
CA GLU A 24 2.40 -2.03 0.05
C GLU A 24 1.39 -0.90 0.24
N ILE A 25 1.83 0.19 0.88
CA ILE A 25 0.99 1.35 1.18
C ILE A 25 1.62 2.61 0.59
N TYR A 26 0.84 3.35 -0.21
CA TYR A 26 1.25 4.64 -0.78
C TYR A 26 0.68 5.79 0.06
N PHE A 27 1.55 6.70 0.49
CA PHE A 27 1.18 7.86 1.31
C PHE A 27 1.27 9.16 0.51
N TYR A 28 0.48 10.19 0.88
CA TYR A 28 0.50 11.49 0.20
C TYR A 28 1.83 12.24 0.31
N HIS A 29 2.47 12.17 1.47
CA HIS A 29 3.65 12.98 1.80
C HIS A 29 4.82 12.15 2.28
N GLN A 30 4.78 10.84 2.06
CA GLN A 30 5.81 9.92 2.48
C GLN A 30 6.07 8.91 1.35
N PRO A 31 7.31 8.39 1.24
CA PRO A 31 7.59 7.27 0.35
C PRO A 31 6.67 6.08 0.67
N PRO A 32 6.38 5.24 -0.32
CA PRO A 32 5.61 4.03 -0.09
C PRO A 32 6.35 3.11 0.88
N LEU A 33 5.59 2.44 1.75
CA LEU A 33 6.12 1.46 2.69
C LEU A 33 5.62 0.07 2.33
N GLN A 34 6.51 -0.91 2.45
CA GLN A 34 6.22 -2.33 2.28
C GLN A 34 6.33 -3.04 3.62
N TYR A 35 5.35 -3.91 3.89
CA TYR A 35 5.28 -4.75 5.08
C TYR A 35 5.20 -6.20 4.61
N THR A 36 6.14 -7.02 5.06
CA THR A 36 6.21 -8.45 4.74
C THR A 36 5.67 -9.26 5.92
N GLY A 37 4.84 -10.26 5.62
CA GLY A 37 4.40 -11.29 6.56
C GLY A 37 5.44 -12.37 6.83
#